data_AF-X1DQM2-F1
#
_entry.id   AF-X1DQM2-F1
#
_cell.length_a   1.000
_cell.length_b   1.000
_cell.length_c   1.000
_cell.angle_alpha   90.00
_cell.angle_beta   90.00
_cell.angle_gamma   90.00
#
_symmetry.space_group_name_H-M   'P 1'
#
loop_
_entity.id
_entity.type
_entity.pdbx_description
1 polymer ?
#
loop_
_entity_poly.entity_id
_entity_poly.type
_entity_poly.pdbx_seq_one_letter_code
_entity_poly.pdbx_strand_id
1 'polypeptide(L)'
;PNLQKLAEEAIKEHLYEEDDPTAALISVEPATGYIKAMVGGEDFKKSQFNIAVQKNRQTGSTFKVFVLAAALENGISPYIAYPPNGPIVLENPGAADWEVENYGKAEFEETKMIILEGIIRSVNVVYAQLIMDVGPGEVARTAMDMGITTTLEPYPSIALGGQGVSPLDMSAAFATLANNGIYIKPVVITKILDPNDQIIYEHEPEEGIRVLREANAYRLTKILEQVIQRGTGVRANIGRPAAGKTGTTQEHWDAWFVGYTPDMSTAVWVGHPEENIRMERLRGLLVQGGTYPAMIWKSFMQEALKDIPVTDFTFPSDPTFPVTVCTMSGLPAGPNCPPDLIKMQSFRIGDEPNRMDDLFDSINLFPSFVGMRRDDAIRKLEEMGYKNIEVVQTGEAGVKKGTVFDQEPKEGEFPGFETPIKLYVSS
;
A
#
# COMPACT_ATOMS: atom_id res chain seq x y z
N PRO A 1 -5.66 24.39 23.24
CA PRO A 1 -4.53 24.73 24.15
C PRO A 1 -3.86 23.50 24.80
N ASN A 2 -4.63 22.59 25.40
CA ASN A 2 -4.05 21.43 26.10
C ASN A 2 -3.35 20.44 25.13
N LEU A 3 -4.00 20.06 24.03
CA LEU A 3 -3.43 19.12 23.05
C LEU A 3 -2.14 19.64 22.40
N GLN A 4 -2.05 20.94 22.12
CA GLN A 4 -0.82 21.54 21.60
C GLN A 4 0.37 21.34 22.55
N LYS A 5 0.16 21.60 23.85
CA LYS A 5 1.19 21.41 24.87
C LYS A 5 1.61 19.93 24.97
N LEU A 6 0.64 19.02 24.94
CA LEU A 6 0.92 17.58 24.95
C LEU A 6 1.74 17.13 23.74
N ALA A 7 1.50 17.70 22.55
CA ALA A 7 2.30 17.40 21.37
C ALA A 7 3.76 17.86 21.52
N GLU A 8 3.99 19.06 22.06
CA GLU A 8 5.34 19.57 22.34
C GLU A 8 6.06 18.74 23.42
N GLU A 9 5.34 18.32 24.47
CA GLU A 9 5.87 17.46 25.53
C GLU A 9 6.22 16.07 25.01
N ALA A 10 5.37 15.48 24.17
CA ALA A 10 5.64 14.17 23.55
C ALA A 10 6.89 14.20 22.67
N ILE A 11 7.14 15.29 21.92
CA ILE A 11 8.38 15.44 21.15
C ILE A 11 9.58 15.55 22.11
N LYS A 12 9.51 16.43 23.11
CA LYS A 12 10.59 16.65 24.10
C LYS A 12 10.87 15.44 24.98
N GLU A 13 9.93 14.52 25.14
CA GLU A 13 10.17 13.27 25.86
C GLU A 13 11.18 12.37 25.12
N HIS A 14 11.13 12.38 23.79
CA HIS A 14 11.92 11.47 22.95
C HIS A 14 13.10 12.14 22.23
N LEU A 15 13.02 13.46 22.00
CA LEU A 15 14.02 14.29 21.32
C LEU A 15 14.31 15.52 22.21
N TYR A 16 15.36 15.43 23.02
CA TYR A 16 15.64 16.37 24.11
C TYR A 16 17.05 16.96 24.11
N GLU A 17 17.98 16.38 23.35
CA GLU A 17 19.32 16.95 23.17
C GLU A 17 19.29 17.99 22.03
N GLU A 18 20.24 18.93 22.06
CA GLU A 18 20.31 20.00 21.05
C GLU A 18 20.70 19.51 19.66
N ASP A 19 21.43 18.39 19.57
CA ASP A 19 21.87 17.74 18.33
C ASP A 19 20.92 16.65 17.82
N ASP A 20 19.80 16.43 18.51
CA ASP A 20 18.75 15.53 18.04
C ASP A 20 18.15 16.03 16.71
N PRO A 21 17.70 15.12 15.82
CA PRO A 21 16.85 15.50 14.70
C PRO A 21 15.58 16.22 15.18
N THR A 22 15.02 17.08 14.34
CA THR A 22 13.76 17.77 14.66
C THR A 22 12.56 16.84 14.42
N ALA A 23 11.39 17.27 14.88
CA ALA A 23 10.13 16.58 14.61
C ALA A 23 9.01 17.55 14.26
N ALA A 24 8.10 17.06 13.42
CA ALA A 24 6.81 17.68 13.19
C ALA A 24 5.70 16.73 13.64
N LEU A 25 4.68 17.28 14.30
CA LEU A 25 3.51 16.53 14.74
C LEU A 25 2.27 17.33 14.37
N ILE A 26 1.33 16.70 13.69
CA ILE A 26 0.04 17.32 13.42
C ILE A 26 -1.09 16.33 13.62
N SER A 27 -2.16 16.81 14.24
CA SER A 27 -3.31 16.02 14.62
C SER A 27 -4.60 16.65 14.12
N VAL A 28 -5.42 15.85 13.43
CA VAL A 28 -6.69 16.23 12.81
C VAL A 28 -7.80 15.36 13.39
N GLU A 29 -8.92 15.98 13.74
CA GLU A 29 -10.15 15.30 14.15
C GLU A 29 -10.91 14.79 12.90
N PRO A 30 -11.10 13.48 12.71
CA PRO A 30 -11.65 12.92 11.48
C PRO A 30 -13.06 13.40 11.14
N ALA A 31 -13.91 13.58 12.15
CA ALA A 31 -15.32 13.93 11.97
C ALA A 31 -15.56 15.39 11.53
N THR A 32 -14.57 16.27 11.67
CA THR A 32 -14.72 17.72 11.45
C THR A 32 -13.61 18.34 10.62
N GLY A 33 -12.50 17.63 10.43
CA GLY A 33 -11.28 18.19 9.84
C GLY A 33 -10.54 19.17 10.77
N TYR A 34 -10.98 19.36 12.01
CA TYR A 34 -10.36 20.36 12.90
C TYR A 34 -8.93 19.97 13.26
N ILE A 35 -8.00 20.90 13.04
CA ILE A 35 -6.62 20.73 13.49
C ILE A 35 -6.57 20.93 15.00
N LYS A 36 -6.23 19.86 15.73
CA LYS A 36 -6.24 19.82 17.20
C LYS A 36 -4.89 20.16 17.82
N ALA A 37 -3.81 19.86 17.12
CA ALA A 37 -2.43 20.22 17.47
C ALA A 37 -1.57 20.31 16.20
N MET A 38 -0.60 21.23 16.18
CA MET A 38 0.36 21.40 15.10
C MET A 38 1.70 21.89 15.68
N VAL A 39 2.73 21.05 15.61
CA VAL A 39 4.12 21.36 15.92
C VAL A 39 4.92 21.29 14.63
N GLY A 40 5.50 22.41 14.23
CA GLY A 40 6.18 22.58 12.94
C GLY A 40 7.69 22.36 12.95
N GLY A 41 8.28 22.05 14.10
CA GLY A 41 9.73 22.02 14.31
C GLY A 41 10.12 22.86 15.52
N GLU A 42 11.30 23.48 15.48
CA GLU A 42 11.79 24.34 16.55
C GLU A 42 10.90 25.56 16.83
N ASP A 43 11.16 26.21 17.97
CA ASP A 43 10.52 27.48 18.33
C ASP A 43 10.61 28.49 17.17
N PHE A 44 9.50 29.17 16.85
CA PHE A 44 9.41 30.15 15.77
C PHE A 44 10.52 31.23 15.83
N LYS A 45 10.99 31.58 17.03
CA LYS A 45 12.08 32.54 17.23
C LYS A 45 13.45 31.99 16.78
N LYS A 46 13.61 30.67 16.73
CA LYS A 46 14.81 29.98 16.24
C LYS A 46 14.68 29.61 14.77
N SER A 47 13.52 29.11 14.34
CA SER A 47 13.24 28.75 12.95
C SER A 47 11.83 29.14 12.54
N GLN A 48 11.70 29.89 11.45
CA GLN A 48 10.39 30.28 10.90
C GLN A 48 9.81 29.22 9.93
N PHE A 49 10.48 28.08 9.75
CA PHE A 49 10.03 27.00 8.87
C PHE A 49 9.03 26.11 9.61
N ASN A 50 7.81 26.01 9.09
CA ASN A 50 6.78 25.09 9.61
C ASN A 50 6.75 23.81 8.76
N ILE A 51 7.47 22.79 9.22
CA ILE A 51 7.58 21.50 8.53
C ILE A 51 6.22 20.76 8.48
N ALA A 52 5.32 21.02 9.44
CA ALA A 52 4.01 20.36 9.49
C ALA A 52 3.14 20.64 8.24
N VAL A 53 3.42 21.72 7.50
CA VAL A 53 2.65 22.13 6.31
C VAL A 53 3.48 22.20 5.03
N GLN A 54 4.78 21.90 5.10
CA GLN A 54 5.68 21.92 3.94
C GLN A 54 5.63 20.62 3.15
N LYS A 55 5.62 20.72 1.82
CA LYS A 55 5.33 19.63 0.89
C LYS A 55 6.59 18.97 0.29
N ASN A 56 7.65 18.80 1.07
CA ASN A 56 8.95 18.36 0.58
C ASN A 56 9.55 17.17 1.36
N ARG A 57 8.75 16.46 2.15
CA ARG A 57 9.23 15.35 2.98
C ARG A 57 8.84 14.01 2.37
N GLN A 58 9.83 13.19 2.04
CA GLN A 58 9.58 11.90 1.39
C GLN A 58 8.84 10.98 2.36
N THR A 59 7.67 10.46 1.96
CA THR A 59 6.78 9.70 2.83
C THR A 59 7.31 8.31 3.19
N GLY A 60 8.20 7.77 2.35
CA GLY A 60 8.61 6.37 2.42
C GLY A 60 7.41 5.42 2.41
N SER A 61 7.55 4.29 3.12
CA SER A 61 6.53 3.23 3.18
C SER A 61 5.17 3.62 3.76
N THR A 62 4.94 4.84 4.26
CA THR A 62 3.57 5.28 4.59
C THR A 62 2.70 5.38 3.33
N PHE A 63 3.30 5.63 2.16
CA PHE A 63 2.58 5.74 0.89
C PHE A 63 1.93 4.44 0.42
N LYS A 64 2.40 3.29 0.91
CA LYS A 64 1.80 1.96 0.65
C LYS A 64 0.32 1.89 1.05
N VAL A 65 -0.13 2.75 1.97
CA VAL A 65 -1.55 2.86 2.33
C VAL A 65 -2.40 3.27 1.14
N PHE A 66 -1.92 4.21 0.32
CA PHE A 66 -2.64 4.66 -0.88
C PHE A 66 -2.63 3.60 -1.99
N VAL A 67 -1.54 2.84 -2.12
CA VAL A 67 -1.48 1.69 -3.03
C VAL A 67 -2.53 0.66 -2.64
N LEU A 68 -2.64 0.33 -1.34
CA LEU A 68 -3.63 -0.63 -0.86
C LEU A 68 -5.07 -0.09 -0.99
N ALA A 69 -5.30 1.18 -0.69
CA ALA A 69 -6.61 1.81 -0.88
C ALA A 69 -7.07 1.71 -2.34
N ALA A 70 -6.19 2.08 -3.28
CA ALA A 70 -6.46 1.99 -4.71
C ALA A 70 -6.69 0.53 -5.15
N ALA A 71 -5.88 -0.41 -4.67
CA ALA A 71 -6.05 -1.84 -4.95
C ALA A 71 -7.44 -2.34 -4.53
N LEU A 72 -7.87 -2.03 -3.30
CA LEU A 72 -9.18 -2.44 -2.76
C LEU A 72 -10.34 -1.81 -3.55
N GLU A 73 -10.22 -0.54 -3.94
CA GLU A 73 -11.23 0.14 -4.77
C GLU A 73 -11.35 -0.44 -6.19
N ASN A 74 -10.26 -1.02 -6.71
CA ASN A 74 -10.21 -1.74 -7.98
C ASN A 74 -10.60 -3.23 -7.86
N GLY A 75 -11.02 -3.67 -6.67
CA GLY A 75 -11.45 -5.05 -6.42
C GLY A 75 -10.30 -6.06 -6.28
N ILE A 76 -9.05 -5.60 -6.12
CA ILE A 76 -7.93 -6.48 -5.82
C ILE A 76 -8.04 -6.95 -4.37
N SER A 77 -8.07 -8.26 -4.16
CA SER A 77 -8.13 -8.85 -2.83
C SER A 77 -6.80 -8.68 -2.09
N PRO A 78 -6.80 -8.33 -0.79
CA PRO A 78 -5.56 -8.29 0.02
C PRO A 78 -4.94 -9.68 0.24
N TYR A 79 -5.62 -10.74 -0.20
CA TYR A 79 -5.16 -12.13 -0.17
C TYR A 79 -4.45 -12.58 -1.46
N ILE A 80 -4.34 -11.72 -2.48
CA ILE A 80 -3.42 -11.93 -3.61
C ILE A 80 -1.98 -11.95 -3.09
N ALA A 81 -1.16 -12.85 -3.62
CA ALA A 81 0.19 -13.11 -3.14
C ALA A 81 1.25 -12.95 -4.24
N TYR A 82 2.35 -12.31 -3.88
CA TYR A 82 3.50 -12.09 -4.77
C TYR A 82 4.79 -12.67 -4.17
N PRO A 83 5.81 -12.97 -4.99
CA PRO A 83 7.17 -13.20 -4.49
C PRO A 83 7.63 -12.02 -3.62
N PRO A 84 8.11 -12.27 -2.38
CA PRO A 84 8.47 -11.20 -1.45
C PRO A 84 9.95 -10.80 -1.50
N ASN A 85 10.81 -11.59 -2.16
CA ASN A 85 12.25 -11.42 -2.17
C ASN A 85 12.74 -10.67 -3.41
N GLY A 86 13.70 -9.79 -3.23
CA GLY A 86 14.38 -9.06 -4.29
C GLY A 86 15.88 -9.40 -4.36
N PRO A 87 16.65 -8.69 -5.19
CA PRO A 87 16.19 -7.63 -6.08
C PRO A 87 15.29 -8.18 -7.21
N ILE A 88 14.29 -7.40 -7.60
CA ILE A 88 13.51 -7.63 -8.83
C ILE A 88 13.66 -6.43 -9.75
N VAL A 89 13.48 -6.67 -11.05
CA VAL A 89 13.44 -5.62 -12.07
C VAL A 89 12.06 -5.64 -12.70
N LEU A 90 11.35 -4.52 -12.59
CA LEU A 90 10.01 -4.35 -13.15
C LEU A 90 10.08 -3.46 -14.38
N GLU A 91 9.48 -3.92 -15.48
CA GLU A 91 9.35 -3.11 -16.69
C GLU A 91 8.57 -1.82 -16.38
N ASN A 92 9.08 -0.69 -16.85
CA ASN A 92 8.48 0.61 -16.63
C ASN A 92 8.26 1.32 -17.99
N PRO A 93 7.14 1.02 -18.68
CA PRO A 93 6.94 1.48 -20.05
C PRO A 93 7.09 2.98 -20.20
N GLY A 94 7.98 3.41 -21.10
CA GLY A 94 8.27 4.83 -21.34
C GLY A 94 9.35 5.44 -20.43
N ALA A 95 9.95 4.65 -19.54
CA ALA A 95 11.05 5.05 -18.67
C ALA A 95 12.07 3.91 -18.49
N ALA A 96 13.07 4.11 -17.63
CA ALA A 96 14.00 3.05 -17.26
C ALA A 96 13.31 2.02 -16.36
N ASP A 97 13.66 0.74 -16.56
CA ASP A 97 13.24 -0.36 -15.71
C ASP A 97 13.49 -0.04 -14.24
N TRP A 98 12.55 -0.49 -13.40
CA TRP A 98 12.57 -0.18 -11.99
C TRP A 98 13.13 -1.34 -11.18
N GLU A 99 14.36 -1.17 -10.70
CA GLU A 99 14.98 -2.09 -9.75
C GLU A 99 14.46 -1.84 -8.33
N VAL A 100 14.02 -2.92 -7.66
CA VAL A 100 13.44 -2.85 -6.32
C VAL A 100 14.03 -3.91 -5.42
N GLU A 101 14.46 -3.48 -4.23
CA GLU A 101 14.86 -4.35 -3.13
C GLU A 101 14.11 -4.01 -1.84
N ASN A 102 14.11 -4.97 -0.90
CA ASN A 102 13.57 -4.75 0.43
C ASN A 102 14.51 -3.88 1.27
N TYR A 103 13.92 -3.13 2.21
CA TYR A 103 14.67 -2.34 3.17
C TYR A 103 15.71 -3.23 3.90
N GLY A 104 16.97 -2.77 3.94
CA GLY A 104 18.07 -3.52 4.53
C GLY A 104 18.38 -4.85 3.84
N LYS A 105 17.91 -5.06 2.61
CA LYS A 105 18.04 -6.32 1.85
C LYS A 105 17.44 -7.53 2.55
N ALA A 106 16.33 -7.31 3.25
CA ALA A 106 15.63 -8.38 3.95
C ALA A 106 15.14 -9.47 2.97
N GLU A 107 15.36 -10.72 3.36
CA GLU A 107 14.87 -11.93 2.70
C GLU A 107 13.89 -12.69 3.61
N PHE A 108 12.99 -13.42 2.97
CA PHE A 108 11.86 -14.13 3.54
C PHE A 108 11.91 -15.59 3.11
N GLU A 109 11.62 -16.53 4.01
CA GLU A 109 11.59 -17.96 3.69
C GLU A 109 10.41 -18.30 2.78
N GLU A 110 9.35 -17.49 2.84
CA GLU A 110 8.14 -17.65 2.05
C GLU A 110 8.38 -17.36 0.57
N THR A 111 7.94 -18.26 -0.31
CA THR A 111 8.04 -18.06 -1.77
C THR A 111 6.97 -17.10 -2.32
N LYS A 112 5.84 -16.96 -1.60
CA LYS A 112 4.78 -16.00 -1.88
C LYS A 112 4.32 -15.36 -0.57
N MET A 113 3.99 -14.07 -0.61
CA MET A 113 3.45 -13.31 0.50
C MET A 113 2.22 -12.54 0.07
N ILE A 114 1.12 -12.68 0.81
CA ILE A 114 -0.12 -11.93 0.55
C ILE A 114 0.09 -10.43 0.78
N ILE A 115 -0.62 -9.58 0.02
CA ILE A 115 -0.57 -8.11 0.15
C ILE A 115 -0.76 -7.66 1.60
N LEU A 116 -1.72 -8.29 2.31
CA LEU A 116 -1.98 -8.03 3.74
C LEU A 116 -0.73 -8.20 4.60
N GLU A 117 0.02 -9.28 4.43
CA GLU A 117 1.24 -9.51 5.22
C GLU A 117 2.37 -8.59 4.73
N GLY A 118 2.39 -8.29 3.43
CA GLY A 118 3.28 -7.32 2.80
C GLY A 118 3.19 -5.93 3.44
N ILE A 119 1.99 -5.43 3.78
CA ILE A 119 1.87 -4.11 4.43
C ILE A 119 2.23 -4.14 5.91
N ILE A 120 1.89 -5.22 6.62
CA ILE A 120 2.22 -5.43 8.03
C ILE A 120 3.73 -5.44 8.25
N ARG A 121 4.45 -6.22 7.43
CA ARG A 121 5.92 -6.33 7.43
C ARG A 121 6.60 -5.23 6.60
N SER A 122 5.82 -4.42 5.89
CA SER A 122 6.28 -3.31 5.04
C SER A 122 7.24 -3.74 3.92
N VAL A 123 6.98 -4.87 3.26
CA VAL A 123 7.79 -5.44 2.18
C VAL A 123 7.71 -4.58 0.93
N ASN A 124 8.84 -4.19 0.35
CA ASN A 124 8.88 -3.30 -0.83
C ASN A 124 8.53 -4.06 -2.09
N VAL A 125 9.10 -5.25 -2.26
CA VAL A 125 8.96 -6.08 -3.46
C VAL A 125 7.49 -6.44 -3.75
N VAL A 126 6.71 -6.75 -2.70
CA VAL A 126 5.26 -7.01 -2.82
C VAL A 126 4.51 -5.77 -3.32
N TYR A 127 4.79 -4.60 -2.73
CA TYR A 127 4.10 -3.35 -3.07
C TYR A 127 4.55 -2.75 -4.41
N ALA A 128 5.77 -3.07 -4.84
CA ALA A 128 6.27 -2.72 -6.17
C ALA A 128 5.54 -3.50 -7.27
N GLN A 129 5.24 -4.78 -7.06
CA GLN A 129 4.41 -5.54 -7.99
C GLN A 129 2.95 -5.06 -7.95
N LEU A 130 2.39 -4.83 -6.76
CA LEU A 130 1.00 -4.36 -6.63
C LEU A 130 0.74 -3.04 -7.35
N ILE A 131 1.66 -2.07 -7.32
CA ILE A 131 1.45 -0.81 -8.06
C ILE A 131 1.45 -1.01 -9.57
N MET A 132 2.11 -2.05 -10.10
CA MET A 132 2.05 -2.36 -11.52
C MET A 132 0.66 -2.88 -11.91
N ASP A 133 0.02 -3.66 -11.04
CA ASP A 133 -1.33 -4.18 -11.29
C ASP A 133 -2.41 -3.08 -11.13
N VAL A 134 -2.22 -2.15 -10.18
CA VAL A 134 -3.15 -1.04 -9.92
C VAL A 134 -2.97 0.10 -10.92
N GLY A 135 -1.74 0.38 -11.32
CA GLY A 135 -1.36 1.55 -12.10
C GLY A 135 -1.01 2.76 -11.21
N PRO A 136 0.15 3.41 -11.41
CA PRO A 136 0.61 4.50 -10.54
C PRO A 136 -0.26 5.77 -10.62
N GLY A 137 -0.93 6.00 -11.77
CA GLY A 137 -1.90 7.09 -11.91
C GLY A 137 -3.13 6.93 -11.02
N GLU A 138 -3.57 5.69 -10.79
CA GLU A 138 -4.70 5.39 -9.91
C GLU A 138 -4.35 5.59 -8.45
N VAL A 139 -3.14 5.18 -8.06
CA VAL A 139 -2.59 5.42 -6.73
C VAL A 139 -2.46 6.91 -6.46
N ALA A 140 -1.90 7.68 -7.39
CA ALA A 140 -1.76 9.13 -7.26
C ALA A 140 -3.13 9.81 -7.10
N ARG A 141 -4.12 9.42 -7.91
CA ARG A 141 -5.49 9.96 -7.79
C ARG A 141 -6.11 9.62 -6.44
N THR A 142 -6.04 8.36 -6.03
CA THR A 142 -6.57 7.91 -4.73
C THR A 142 -5.93 8.69 -3.58
N ALA A 143 -4.61 8.92 -3.61
CA ALA A 143 -3.93 9.74 -2.61
C ALA A 143 -4.43 11.20 -2.59
N MET A 144 -4.61 11.81 -3.76
CA MET A 144 -5.13 13.17 -3.87
C MET A 144 -6.58 13.29 -3.39
N ASP A 145 -7.44 12.35 -3.77
CA ASP A 145 -8.84 12.28 -3.33
C ASP A 145 -8.92 12.11 -1.81
N MET A 146 -8.01 11.33 -1.22
CA MET A 146 -7.91 11.18 0.24
C MET A 146 -7.42 12.43 0.95
N GLY A 147 -6.85 13.43 0.25
CA GLY A 147 -6.46 14.71 0.85
C GLY A 147 -5.01 15.12 0.63
N ILE A 148 -4.22 14.37 -0.15
CA ILE A 148 -2.88 14.83 -0.54
C ILE A 148 -2.99 15.99 -1.51
N THR A 149 -2.59 17.20 -1.07
CA THR A 149 -2.69 18.40 -1.91
C THR A 149 -1.41 18.71 -2.70
N THR A 150 -0.39 17.85 -2.62
CA THR A 150 0.82 17.95 -3.45
C THR A 150 0.53 17.34 -4.81
N THR A 151 0.98 17.98 -5.90
CA THR A 151 0.90 17.37 -7.23
C THR A 151 1.82 16.15 -7.26
N LEU A 152 1.24 14.98 -7.53
CA LEU A 152 1.94 13.71 -7.53
C LEU A 152 2.25 13.27 -8.97
N GLU A 153 3.51 12.94 -9.21
CA GLU A 153 3.97 12.38 -10.47
C GLU A 153 3.63 10.87 -10.50
N PRO A 154 2.91 10.34 -11.49
CA PRO A 154 2.40 8.97 -11.48
C PRO A 154 3.47 7.95 -11.95
N TYR A 155 4.63 7.91 -11.29
CA TYR A 155 5.66 6.89 -11.50
C TYR A 155 5.52 5.72 -10.51
N PRO A 156 5.84 4.46 -10.89
CA PRO A 156 5.75 3.30 -9.98
C PRO A 156 6.49 3.47 -8.65
N SER A 157 7.60 4.22 -8.63
CA SER A 157 8.36 4.52 -7.42
C SER A 157 7.58 5.25 -6.33
N ILE A 158 6.44 5.88 -6.66
CA ILE A 158 5.54 6.49 -5.69
C ILE A 158 5.02 5.47 -4.66
N ALA A 159 4.90 4.18 -5.02
CA ALA A 159 4.51 3.12 -4.09
C ALA A 159 5.40 3.02 -2.85
N LEU A 160 6.67 3.40 -3.00
CA LEU A 160 7.67 3.37 -1.95
C LEU A 160 7.93 4.76 -1.33
N GLY A 161 7.12 5.76 -1.71
CA GLY A 161 7.10 7.09 -1.10
C GLY A 161 8.28 7.98 -1.47
N GLY A 162 8.76 7.88 -2.71
CA GLY A 162 9.85 8.72 -3.24
C GLY A 162 9.47 10.19 -3.51
N GLN A 163 8.23 10.60 -3.22
CA GLN A 163 7.76 11.97 -3.43
C GLN A 163 7.45 12.67 -2.11
N GLY A 164 7.71 13.98 -2.09
CA GLY A 164 7.50 14.84 -0.93
C GLY A 164 6.03 15.17 -0.72
N VAL A 165 5.55 15.08 0.53
CA VAL A 165 4.22 15.58 0.93
C VAL A 165 4.34 16.23 2.31
N SER A 166 3.29 16.95 2.74
CA SER A 166 3.27 17.54 4.09
C SER A 166 2.73 16.58 5.16
N PRO A 167 3.20 16.69 6.41
CA PRO A 167 2.56 16.00 7.54
C PRO A 167 1.05 16.30 7.66
N LEU A 168 0.62 17.52 7.35
CA LEU A 168 -0.80 17.89 7.31
C LEU A 168 -1.58 17.05 6.30
N ASP A 169 -1.07 16.96 5.07
CA ASP A 169 -1.68 16.14 4.01
C ASP A 169 -1.80 14.67 4.48
N MET A 170 -0.75 14.12 5.08
CA MET A 170 -0.76 12.73 5.57
C MET A 170 -1.74 12.50 6.72
N SER A 171 -1.81 13.41 7.69
CA SER A 171 -2.75 13.33 8.81
C SER A 171 -4.20 13.42 8.30
N ALA A 172 -4.49 14.36 7.40
CA ALA A 172 -5.79 14.51 6.77
C ALA A 172 -6.17 13.26 5.95
N ALA A 173 -5.22 12.72 5.19
CA ALA A 173 -5.46 11.53 4.38
C ALA A 173 -5.74 10.27 5.21
N PHE A 174 -5.08 10.10 6.35
CA PHE A 174 -5.39 9.00 7.26
C PHE A 174 -6.68 9.25 8.05
N ALA A 175 -7.08 10.52 8.24
CA ALA A 175 -8.37 10.87 8.82
C ALA A 175 -9.54 10.39 7.94
N THR A 176 -9.37 10.40 6.61
CA THR A 176 -10.33 9.80 5.68
C THR A 176 -10.62 8.33 5.99
N LEU A 177 -9.61 7.55 6.39
CA LEU A 177 -9.80 6.15 6.79
C LEU A 177 -10.52 6.03 8.14
N ALA A 178 -10.12 6.86 9.11
CA ALA A 178 -10.78 6.93 10.40
C ALA A 178 -12.27 7.33 10.27
N ASN A 179 -12.60 8.12 9.25
CA ASN A 179 -13.93 8.60 8.92
C ASN A 179 -14.63 7.75 7.82
N ASN A 180 -14.38 6.43 7.80
CA ASN A 180 -15.09 5.48 6.94
C ASN A 180 -15.11 5.85 5.43
N GLY A 181 -14.00 6.41 4.95
CA GLY A 181 -13.80 6.77 3.55
C GLY A 181 -14.30 8.18 3.16
N ILE A 182 -14.66 9.02 4.13
CA ILE A 182 -15.08 10.40 3.90
C ILE A 182 -13.92 11.35 4.22
N TYR A 183 -13.46 12.07 3.20
CA TYR A 183 -12.48 13.14 3.35
C TYR A 183 -13.18 14.42 3.81
N ILE A 184 -12.64 15.05 4.85
CA ILE A 184 -13.02 16.40 5.28
C ILE A 184 -11.78 17.27 5.23
N LYS A 185 -11.90 18.43 4.59
CA LYS A 185 -10.79 19.37 4.45
C LYS A 185 -10.33 19.88 5.83
N PRO A 186 -9.02 19.92 6.11
CA PRO A 186 -8.54 20.44 7.38
C PRO A 186 -8.91 21.90 7.65
N VAL A 187 -9.35 22.18 8.88
CA VAL A 187 -9.80 23.51 9.33
C VAL A 187 -8.95 23.99 10.50
N VAL A 188 -8.39 25.19 10.34
CA VAL A 188 -7.54 25.84 11.35
C VAL A 188 -8.24 27.00 12.09
N ILE A 189 -9.14 27.72 11.41
CA ILE A 189 -9.91 28.82 12.00
C ILE A 189 -11.36 28.36 12.11
N THR A 190 -11.87 28.29 13.35
CA THR A 190 -13.26 27.92 13.63
C THR A 190 -14.15 29.14 13.87
N LYS A 191 -13.60 30.24 14.39
CA LYS A 191 -14.35 31.47 14.69
C LYS A 191 -13.44 32.69 14.71
N ILE A 192 -13.93 33.81 14.19
CA ILE A 192 -13.32 35.14 14.28
C ILE A 192 -14.34 36.08 14.91
N LEU A 193 -13.94 36.75 15.99
CA LEU A 193 -14.73 37.77 16.68
C LEU A 193 -14.06 39.14 16.51
N ASP A 194 -14.86 40.19 16.47
CA ASP A 194 -14.36 41.56 16.64
C ASP A 194 -14.09 41.86 18.14
N PRO A 195 -13.50 43.03 18.49
CA PRO A 195 -13.27 43.41 19.89
C PRO A 195 -14.53 43.59 20.76
N ASN A 196 -15.72 43.59 20.15
CA ASN A 196 -17.02 43.69 20.82
C ASN A 196 -17.74 42.33 20.88
N ASP A 197 -17.02 41.22 20.66
CA ASP A 197 -17.55 39.85 20.60
C ASP A 197 -18.55 39.59 19.45
N GLN A 198 -18.58 40.44 18.43
CA GLN A 198 -19.38 40.21 17.24
C GLN A 198 -18.72 39.20 16.30
N ILE A 199 -19.49 38.22 15.83
CA ILE A 199 -19.02 37.18 14.92
C ILE A 199 -18.75 37.78 13.54
N ILE A 200 -17.48 37.75 13.13
CA ILE A 200 -17.03 38.11 11.77
C ILE A 200 -17.05 36.87 10.86
N TYR A 201 -16.67 35.72 11.42
CA TYR A 201 -16.64 34.44 10.75
C TYR A 201 -16.89 33.34 11.77
N GLU A 202 -17.66 32.34 11.39
CA GLU A 202 -17.80 31.08 12.11
C GLU A 202 -17.80 29.97 11.06
N HIS A 203 -16.97 28.97 11.26
CA HIS A 203 -16.87 27.86 10.33
C HIS A 203 -18.15 27.01 10.41
N GLU A 204 -18.80 26.83 9.28
CA GLU A 204 -19.93 25.92 9.14
C GLU A 204 -19.40 24.52 8.82
N PRO A 205 -19.76 23.48 9.62
CA PRO A 205 -19.33 22.12 9.35
C PRO A 205 -19.72 21.65 7.93
N GLU A 206 -18.77 21.10 7.20
CA GLU A 206 -19.00 20.49 5.88
C GLU A 206 -19.26 18.98 6.03
N GLU A 207 -20.16 18.41 5.22
CA GLU A 207 -20.48 16.96 5.24
C GLU A 207 -19.33 16.06 4.75
N GLY A 208 -18.29 16.66 4.14
CA GLY A 208 -17.16 15.93 3.55
C GLY A 208 -17.49 15.30 2.20
N ILE A 209 -16.50 14.64 1.61
CA ILE A 209 -16.60 13.96 0.31
C ILE A 209 -16.27 12.49 0.49
N ARG A 210 -17.17 11.59 0.10
CA ARG A 210 -16.86 10.16 0.07
C ARG A 210 -15.89 9.87 -1.08
N VAL A 211 -14.72 9.36 -0.73
CA VAL A 211 -13.63 9.06 -1.68
C VAL A 211 -13.23 7.59 -1.69
N LEU A 212 -13.62 6.83 -0.65
CA LEU A 212 -13.51 5.37 -0.61
C LEU A 212 -14.87 4.75 -0.29
N ARG A 213 -15.11 3.52 -0.76
CA ARG A 213 -16.25 2.73 -0.29
C ARG A 213 -16.09 2.45 1.20
N GLU A 214 -17.19 2.52 1.92
CA GLU A 214 -17.21 2.36 3.38
C GLU A 214 -16.59 1.01 3.80
N ALA A 215 -16.97 -0.07 3.10
CA ALA A 215 -16.43 -1.39 3.34
C ALA A 215 -14.91 -1.50 3.11
N ASN A 216 -14.38 -0.86 2.07
CA ASN A 216 -12.95 -0.89 1.76
C ASN A 216 -12.13 -0.04 2.71
N ALA A 217 -12.64 1.14 3.12
CA ALA A 217 -12.02 1.94 4.18
C ALA A 217 -11.90 1.15 5.48
N TYR A 218 -12.99 0.51 5.91
CA TYR A 218 -13.01 -0.34 7.11
C TYR A 218 -12.04 -1.52 6.99
N ARG A 219 -12.02 -2.25 5.86
CA ARG A 219 -11.09 -3.36 5.62
C ARG A 219 -9.63 -2.90 5.68
N LEU A 220 -9.32 -1.77 5.04
CA LEU A 220 -7.99 -1.17 5.11
C LEU A 220 -7.62 -0.80 6.54
N THR A 221 -8.53 -0.21 7.30
CA THR A 221 -8.32 0.07 8.73
C THR A 221 -8.02 -1.20 9.52
N LYS A 222 -8.81 -2.26 9.36
CA LYS A 222 -8.58 -3.54 10.05
C LYS A 222 -7.24 -4.19 9.69
N ILE A 223 -6.76 -4.02 8.45
CA ILE A 223 -5.41 -4.44 8.05
C ILE A 223 -4.34 -3.58 8.76
N LEU A 224 -4.54 -2.26 8.81
CA LEU A 224 -3.59 -1.32 9.43
C LEU A 224 -3.54 -1.41 10.95
N GLU A 225 -4.61 -1.88 11.62
CA GLU A 225 -4.54 -2.24 13.04
C GLU A 225 -3.46 -3.31 13.28
N GLN A 226 -3.29 -4.26 12.35
CA GLN A 226 -2.30 -5.32 12.48
C GLN A 226 -0.85 -4.82 12.36
N VAL A 227 -0.62 -3.68 11.70
CA VAL A 227 0.71 -3.03 11.67
C VAL A 227 1.15 -2.64 13.09
N ILE A 228 0.21 -2.16 13.91
CA ILE A 228 0.44 -1.80 15.31
C ILE A 228 0.41 -3.05 16.22
N GLN A 229 -0.41 -4.05 15.93
CA GLN A 229 -0.52 -5.23 16.79
C GLN A 229 0.66 -6.19 16.65
N ARG A 230 1.13 -6.44 15.42
CA ARG A 230 2.15 -7.48 15.12
C ARG A 230 3.17 -7.09 14.05
N GLY A 231 3.10 -5.87 13.53
CA GLY A 231 3.92 -5.43 12.41
C GLY A 231 5.04 -4.45 12.79
N THR A 232 5.43 -3.63 11.82
CA THR A 232 6.49 -2.61 12.01
C THR A 232 6.14 -1.50 13.00
N GLY A 233 4.86 -1.33 13.35
CA GLY A 233 4.35 -0.25 14.19
C GLY A 233 4.12 -0.60 15.66
N VAL A 234 4.62 -1.75 16.16
CA VAL A 234 4.30 -2.22 17.53
C VAL A 234 4.56 -1.24 18.66
N ARG A 235 5.53 -0.33 18.52
CA ARG A 235 5.81 0.71 19.53
C ARG A 235 4.73 1.78 19.61
N ALA A 236 3.87 1.91 18.59
CA ALA A 236 2.72 2.80 18.59
C ALA A 236 1.50 2.20 19.31
N ASN A 237 1.58 0.99 19.89
CA ASN A 237 0.44 0.39 20.57
C ASN A 237 0.12 1.16 21.87
N ILE A 238 -1.07 1.77 21.89
CA ILE A 238 -1.61 2.59 22.98
C ILE A 238 -2.65 1.85 23.84
N GLY A 239 -2.91 0.57 23.58
CA GLY A 239 -3.85 -0.25 24.36
C GLY A 239 -5.33 -0.02 24.03
N ARG A 240 -5.64 0.62 22.89
CA ARG A 240 -7.01 0.80 22.35
C ARG A 240 -7.02 0.59 20.83
N PRO A 241 -8.19 0.43 20.19
CA PRO A 241 -8.30 0.34 18.73
C PRO A 241 -7.59 1.52 18.06
N ALA A 242 -6.60 1.18 17.24
CA ALA A 242 -5.72 2.13 16.57
C ALA A 242 -5.12 1.44 15.34
N ALA A 243 -5.02 2.19 14.25
CA ALA A 243 -4.44 1.76 13.00
C ALA A 243 -3.34 2.74 12.58
N GLY A 244 -2.36 2.27 11.81
CA GLY A 244 -1.32 3.19 11.35
C GLY A 244 -0.28 2.52 10.46
N LYS A 245 0.65 3.34 9.97
CA LYS A 245 1.73 2.89 9.11
C LYS A 245 3.03 3.62 9.41
N THR A 246 4.11 2.84 9.39
CA THR A 246 5.49 3.33 9.43
C THR A 246 6.00 3.73 8.04
N GLY A 247 6.84 4.75 7.99
CA GLY A 247 7.62 5.10 6.81
C GLY A 247 9.06 5.41 7.18
N THR A 248 9.99 4.95 6.36
CA THR A 248 11.42 5.29 6.46
C THR A 248 11.94 5.39 5.04
N THR A 249 12.63 6.47 4.70
CA THR A 249 13.35 6.59 3.42
C THR A 249 14.61 5.73 3.44
N GLN A 250 15.05 5.24 2.28
CA GLN A 250 16.24 4.36 2.18
C GLN A 250 17.49 5.00 2.78
N GLU A 251 17.68 6.31 2.57
CA GLU A 251 18.83 7.07 3.06
C GLU A 251 18.66 7.62 4.48
N HIS A 252 17.59 7.26 5.19
CA HIS A 252 17.30 7.73 6.55
C HIS A 252 17.22 9.25 6.70
N TRP A 253 16.74 9.95 5.68
CA TRP A 253 16.48 11.40 5.74
C TRP A 253 15.16 11.70 6.45
N ASP A 254 14.14 10.88 6.20
CA ASP A 254 12.81 11.06 6.75
C ASP A 254 12.31 9.77 7.42
N ALA A 255 11.79 9.91 8.63
CA ALA A 255 11.13 8.85 9.37
C ALA A 255 9.71 9.28 9.78
N TRP A 256 8.74 8.41 9.56
CA TRP A 256 7.32 8.71 9.71
C TRP A 256 6.59 7.64 10.51
N PHE A 257 5.65 8.10 11.33
CA PHE A 257 4.53 7.30 11.75
C PHE A 257 3.26 8.11 11.56
N VAL A 258 2.32 7.54 10.80
CA VAL A 258 0.99 8.13 10.64
C VAL A 258 0.00 7.12 11.15
N GLY A 259 -0.76 7.50 12.17
CA GLY A 259 -1.69 6.59 12.85
C GLY A 259 -2.92 7.33 13.33
N TYR A 260 -3.98 6.57 13.54
CA TYR A 260 -5.29 7.11 13.86
C TYR A 260 -6.11 6.16 14.75
N THR A 261 -7.02 6.77 15.49
CA THR A 261 -8.17 6.15 16.15
C THR A 261 -9.45 6.68 15.49
N PRO A 262 -10.65 6.24 15.87
CA PRO A 262 -11.89 6.84 15.37
C PRO A 262 -11.97 8.36 15.62
N ASP A 263 -11.35 8.83 16.71
CA ASP A 263 -11.48 10.21 17.19
C ASP A 263 -10.37 11.14 16.69
N MET A 264 -9.23 10.61 16.23
CA MET A 264 -8.04 11.42 15.99
C MET A 264 -7.07 10.76 15.01
N SER A 265 -6.62 11.50 14.00
CA SER A 265 -5.55 11.11 13.07
C SER A 265 -4.33 11.99 13.28
N THR A 266 -3.17 11.38 13.53
CA THR A 266 -1.93 12.10 13.82
C THR A 266 -0.79 11.61 12.95
N ALA A 267 -0.11 12.55 12.31
CA ALA A 267 1.14 12.31 11.59
C ALA A 267 2.32 12.84 12.43
N VAL A 268 3.33 11.99 12.61
CA VAL A 268 4.62 12.36 13.19
C VAL A 268 5.71 12.11 12.17
N TRP A 269 6.50 13.15 11.92
CA TRP A 269 7.71 13.12 11.12
C TRP A 269 8.92 13.44 12.00
N VAL A 270 10.04 12.76 11.76
CA VAL A 270 11.34 13.02 12.40
C VAL A 270 12.40 13.06 11.30
N GLY A 271 13.26 14.09 11.33
CA GLY A 271 14.26 14.36 10.31
C GLY A 271 15.04 15.64 10.60
N HIS A 272 15.89 16.05 9.65
CA HIS A 272 16.53 17.36 9.72
C HIS A 272 15.72 18.40 8.93
N PRO A 273 15.67 19.67 9.38
CA PRO A 273 15.01 20.73 8.61
C PRO A 273 15.59 20.86 7.21
N GLU A 274 16.90 20.72 7.06
CA GLU A 274 17.59 20.62 5.79
C GLU A 274 17.35 19.24 5.15
N GLU A 275 17.12 19.23 3.84
CA GLU A 275 16.93 18.00 3.07
C GLU A 275 18.23 17.20 2.95
N ASN A 276 18.09 15.89 2.78
CA ASN A 276 19.18 14.96 2.46
C ASN A 276 20.25 14.81 3.56
N ILE A 277 19.96 15.19 4.80
CA ILE A 277 20.81 14.88 5.95
C ILE A 277 20.38 13.54 6.55
N ARG A 278 21.31 12.58 6.56
CA ARG A 278 21.10 11.26 7.12
C ARG A 278 20.99 11.36 8.64
N MET A 279 19.91 10.81 9.19
CA MET A 279 19.79 10.61 10.63
C MET A 279 20.64 9.43 11.08
N GLU A 280 21.44 9.66 12.12
CA GLU A 280 22.25 8.62 12.75
C GLU A 280 21.47 7.87 13.83
N ARG A 281 22.08 6.81 14.38
CA ARG A 281 21.52 6.14 15.55
C ARG A 281 21.48 7.09 16.73
N LEU A 282 20.29 7.24 17.29
CA LEU A 282 20.07 8.09 18.42
C LEU A 282 19.87 7.22 19.67
N ARG A 283 20.74 7.41 20.68
CA ARG A 283 20.70 6.65 21.94
C ARG A 283 20.65 5.12 21.73
N GLY A 284 21.42 4.63 20.75
CA GLY A 284 21.51 3.22 20.37
C GLY A 284 20.41 2.71 19.41
N LEU A 285 19.36 3.51 19.19
CA LEU A 285 18.22 3.16 18.35
C LEU A 285 18.28 3.88 17.00
N LEU A 286 18.06 3.14 15.91
CA LEU A 286 18.00 3.75 14.57
C LEU A 286 16.72 4.58 14.42
N VAL A 287 16.82 5.78 13.87
CA VAL A 287 15.65 6.63 13.59
C VAL A 287 14.92 6.08 12.36
N GLN A 288 13.74 5.53 12.60
CA GLN A 288 12.88 4.86 11.63
C GLN A 288 11.44 5.07 12.02
N GLY A 289 10.50 4.87 11.10
CA GLY A 289 9.08 5.03 11.40
C GLY A 289 8.58 4.26 12.63
N GLY A 290 9.08 3.04 12.86
CA GLY A 290 8.72 2.20 14.01
C GLY A 290 9.45 2.52 15.33
N THR A 291 10.26 3.59 15.37
CA THR A 291 10.99 4.04 16.55
C THR A 291 10.52 5.43 16.98
N TYR A 292 11.34 6.48 16.86
CA TYR A 292 11.04 7.82 17.38
C TYR A 292 9.68 8.38 16.93
N PRO A 293 9.30 8.35 15.64
CA PRO A 293 7.97 8.78 15.22
C PRO A 293 6.83 8.00 15.89
N ALA A 294 6.90 6.67 15.95
CA ALA A 294 5.90 5.83 16.60
C ALA A 294 5.83 6.04 18.13
N MET A 295 6.97 6.26 18.79
CA MET A 295 7.03 6.52 20.23
C MET A 295 6.47 7.90 20.59
N ILE A 296 6.81 8.93 19.81
CA ILE A 296 6.23 10.28 19.94
C ILE A 296 4.72 10.24 19.71
N TRP A 297 4.28 9.55 18.64
CA TRP A 297 2.85 9.37 18.35
C TRP A 297 2.14 8.71 19.54
N LYS A 298 2.73 7.65 20.11
CA LYS A 298 2.19 6.97 21.29
C LYS A 298 2.07 7.91 22.48
N SER A 299 3.15 8.60 22.86
CA SER A 299 3.15 9.53 24.01
C SER A 299 2.05 10.59 23.87
N PHE A 300 1.94 11.19 22.68
CA PHE A 300 0.90 12.17 22.40
C PHE A 300 -0.51 11.57 22.47
N MET A 301 -0.76 10.47 21.76
CA MET A 301 -2.10 9.89 21.64
C MET A 301 -2.63 9.30 22.94
N GLN A 302 -1.76 8.76 23.81
CA GLN A 302 -2.17 8.27 25.13
C GLN A 302 -2.74 9.40 25.99
N GLU A 303 -2.09 10.56 26.02
CA GLU A 303 -2.55 11.71 26.79
C GLU A 303 -3.71 12.44 26.11
N ALA A 304 -3.68 12.57 24.78
CA ALA A 304 -4.72 13.23 24.01
C ALA A 304 -6.08 12.51 24.10
N LEU A 305 -6.06 11.18 24.24
CA LEU A 305 -7.25 10.35 24.26
C LEU A 305 -7.66 9.84 25.65
N LYS A 306 -6.96 10.22 26.72
CA LYS A 306 -7.17 9.64 28.06
C LYS A 306 -8.60 9.81 28.60
N ASP A 307 -9.24 10.91 28.25
CA ASP A 307 -10.61 11.26 28.67
C ASP A 307 -11.66 10.94 27.58
N ILE A 308 -11.23 10.36 26.45
CA ILE A 308 -12.10 9.99 25.33
C ILE A 308 -12.44 8.50 25.46
N PRO A 309 -13.74 8.13 25.50
CA PRO A 309 -14.17 6.73 25.57
C PRO A 309 -13.47 5.86 24.51
N VAL A 310 -13.12 4.63 24.91
CA VAL A 310 -12.54 3.65 23.99
C VAL A 310 -13.65 3.08 23.11
N THR A 311 -13.59 3.38 21.80
CA THR A 311 -14.49 2.88 20.76
C THR A 311 -13.69 2.13 19.69
N ASP A 312 -14.33 1.18 19.03
CA ASP A 312 -13.81 0.58 17.80
C ASP A 312 -14.24 1.43 16.59
N PHE A 313 -13.59 1.22 15.45
CA PHE A 313 -13.99 1.78 14.17
C PHE A 313 -15.39 1.35 13.79
N THR A 314 -16.20 2.29 13.31
CA THR A 314 -17.61 2.08 12.97
C THR A 314 -17.74 1.05 11.86
N PHE A 315 -18.46 -0.04 12.13
CA PHE A 315 -18.76 -1.04 11.11
C PHE A 315 -19.60 -0.40 9.99
N PRO A 316 -19.30 -0.68 8.70
CA PRO A 316 -19.97 -0.04 7.58
C PRO A 316 -21.48 -0.23 7.54
N SER A 317 -22.21 0.84 7.18
CA SER A 317 -23.64 0.76 6.87
C SER A 317 -23.91 -0.10 5.63
N ASP A 318 -23.05 0.01 4.62
CA ASP A 318 -22.96 -0.93 3.50
C ASP A 318 -21.66 -1.74 3.60
N PRO A 319 -21.73 -3.00 4.07
CA PRO A 319 -20.55 -3.84 4.22
C PRO A 319 -20.19 -4.57 2.92
N THR A 320 -20.74 -4.18 1.76
CA THR A 320 -20.46 -4.83 0.48
C THR A 320 -19.30 -4.17 -0.28
N PHE A 321 -18.52 -4.99 -0.99
CA PHE A 321 -17.43 -4.53 -1.84
C PHE A 321 -17.19 -5.51 -2.99
N PRO A 322 -16.69 -5.03 -4.14
CA PRO A 322 -16.31 -5.90 -5.25
C PRO A 322 -14.96 -6.58 -4.99
N VAL A 323 -14.82 -7.83 -5.44
CA VAL A 323 -13.55 -8.55 -5.57
C VAL A 323 -13.48 -9.17 -6.95
N THR A 324 -12.31 -9.06 -7.57
CA THR A 324 -11.98 -9.74 -8.82
C THR A 324 -11.63 -11.19 -8.53
N VAL A 325 -12.45 -12.11 -9.02
CA VAL A 325 -12.36 -13.56 -8.79
C VAL A 325 -12.13 -14.32 -10.08
N CYS A 326 -11.48 -15.47 -9.98
CA CYS A 326 -11.40 -16.44 -11.06
C CYS A 326 -12.66 -17.32 -11.01
N THR A 327 -13.52 -17.29 -12.03
CA THR A 327 -14.83 -17.95 -11.97
C THR A 327 -14.76 -19.46 -11.83
N MET A 328 -13.65 -20.09 -12.24
CA MET A 328 -13.48 -21.53 -12.09
C MET A 328 -13.25 -21.97 -10.64
N SER A 329 -12.50 -21.21 -9.85
CA SER A 329 -12.22 -21.54 -8.46
C SER A 329 -13.09 -20.77 -7.46
N GLY A 330 -13.67 -19.64 -7.86
CA GLY A 330 -14.36 -18.70 -6.99
C GLY A 330 -13.43 -17.95 -6.04
N LEU A 331 -12.10 -18.09 -6.20
CA LEU A 331 -11.09 -17.42 -5.39
C LEU A 331 -10.63 -16.11 -6.05
N PRO A 332 -10.06 -15.16 -5.27
CA PRO A 332 -9.36 -14.00 -5.81
C PRO A 332 -8.47 -14.36 -6.99
N ALA A 333 -8.68 -13.70 -8.13
CA ALA A 333 -7.96 -14.01 -9.36
C ALA A 333 -6.47 -13.75 -9.18
N GLY A 334 -5.68 -14.82 -9.18
CA GLY A 334 -4.22 -14.73 -9.19
C GLY A 334 -3.69 -14.27 -10.55
N PRO A 335 -2.38 -13.94 -10.65
CA PRO A 335 -1.76 -13.46 -11.88
C PRO A 335 -1.85 -14.45 -13.05
N ASN A 336 -2.04 -15.75 -12.75
CA ASN A 336 -2.14 -16.81 -13.75
C ASN A 336 -3.58 -17.18 -14.15
N CYS A 337 -4.61 -16.55 -13.56
CA CYS A 337 -6.00 -16.80 -13.97
C CYS A 337 -6.23 -16.24 -15.39
N PRO A 338 -6.76 -17.05 -16.33
CA PRO A 338 -7.06 -16.61 -17.68
C PRO A 338 -8.01 -15.40 -17.71
N PRO A 339 -7.73 -14.36 -18.54
CA PRO A 339 -8.52 -13.12 -18.54
C PRO A 339 -10.03 -13.29 -18.76
N ASP A 340 -10.44 -14.30 -19.53
CA ASP A 340 -11.84 -14.62 -19.79
C ASP A 340 -12.60 -15.16 -18.56
N LEU A 341 -11.87 -15.79 -17.64
CA LEU A 341 -12.37 -16.31 -16.36
C LEU A 341 -12.34 -15.28 -15.23
N ILE A 342 -11.71 -14.13 -15.45
CA ILE A 342 -11.70 -13.05 -14.48
C ILE A 342 -13.07 -12.34 -14.51
N LYS A 343 -13.74 -12.29 -13.35
CA LYS A 343 -15.00 -11.56 -13.16
C LYS A 343 -15.00 -10.83 -11.83
N MET A 344 -15.72 -9.72 -11.78
CA MET A 344 -15.98 -8.99 -10.54
C MET A 344 -17.20 -9.58 -9.84
N GLN A 345 -17.07 -9.90 -8.56
CA GLN A 345 -18.15 -10.39 -7.72
C GLN A 345 -18.20 -9.58 -6.42
N SER A 346 -19.41 -9.25 -5.95
CA SER A 346 -19.61 -8.56 -4.68
C SER A 346 -19.59 -9.53 -3.50
N PHE A 347 -18.89 -9.15 -2.44
CA PHE A 347 -18.82 -9.86 -1.16
C PHE A 347 -19.25 -8.93 -0.04
N ARG A 348 -19.72 -9.50 1.07
CA ARG A 348 -19.86 -8.79 2.34
C ARG A 348 -18.60 -9.02 3.17
N ILE A 349 -18.26 -8.07 4.05
CA ILE A 349 -17.12 -8.23 4.97
C ILE A 349 -17.27 -9.52 5.78
N GLY A 350 -16.27 -10.40 5.66
CA GLY A 350 -16.20 -11.70 6.34
C GLY A 350 -16.62 -12.88 5.47
N ASP A 351 -17.28 -12.62 4.33
CA ASP A 351 -17.72 -13.66 3.38
C ASP A 351 -16.74 -13.81 2.21
N GLU A 352 -15.72 -12.95 2.08
CA GLU A 352 -14.76 -13.03 0.98
C GLU A 352 -13.81 -14.23 1.11
N PRO A 353 -13.34 -14.82 -0.01
CA PRO A 353 -12.33 -15.86 0.06
C PRO A 353 -10.99 -15.27 0.54
N ASN A 354 -10.35 -15.99 1.45
CA ASN A 354 -9.17 -15.54 2.21
C ASN A 354 -7.84 -16.12 1.70
N ARG A 355 -7.80 -16.57 0.46
CA ARG A 355 -6.59 -17.05 -0.23
C ARG A 355 -6.67 -16.75 -1.71
N MET A 356 -5.52 -16.56 -2.35
CA MET A 356 -5.43 -16.43 -3.80
C MET A 356 -5.80 -17.72 -4.52
N ASP A 357 -6.30 -17.59 -5.74
CA ASP A 357 -6.39 -18.69 -6.69
C ASP A 357 -5.01 -19.26 -7.04
N ASP A 358 -4.84 -20.58 -6.88
CA ASP A 358 -3.64 -21.35 -7.23
C ASP A 358 -3.93 -22.41 -8.29
N LEU A 359 -5.16 -22.46 -8.83
CA LEU A 359 -5.59 -23.46 -9.81
C LEU A 359 -4.70 -23.45 -11.05
N PHE A 360 -4.29 -22.27 -11.50
CA PHE A 360 -3.46 -22.07 -12.70
C PHE A 360 -1.96 -22.01 -12.41
N ASP A 361 -1.53 -22.03 -11.14
CA ASP A 361 -0.10 -22.03 -10.79
C ASP A 361 0.60 -23.37 -11.13
N SER A 362 -0.17 -24.45 -11.23
CA SER A 362 0.30 -25.81 -11.57
C SER A 362 0.12 -26.17 -13.05
N ILE A 363 -0.53 -25.28 -13.82
CA ILE A 363 -0.70 -25.46 -15.25
C ILE A 363 0.60 -25.04 -15.91
N ASN A 364 1.44 -26.03 -16.24
CA ASN A 364 2.60 -25.80 -17.07
C ASN A 364 2.13 -25.20 -18.40
N LEU A 365 2.56 -23.96 -18.69
CA LEU A 365 2.41 -23.37 -20.01
C LEU A 365 2.86 -24.38 -21.07
N PHE A 366 2.15 -24.45 -22.18
CA PHE A 366 2.40 -25.50 -23.16
C PHE A 366 3.84 -25.38 -23.69
N PRO A 367 4.68 -26.41 -23.54
CA PRO A 367 6.10 -26.31 -23.87
C PRO A 367 6.31 -26.37 -25.38
N SER A 368 7.47 -25.90 -25.84
CA SER A 368 7.89 -26.13 -27.23
C SER A 368 8.32 -27.58 -27.45
N PHE A 369 7.79 -28.17 -28.51
CA PHE A 369 8.12 -29.46 -29.10
C PHE A 369 8.88 -29.30 -30.43
N VAL A 370 9.05 -28.07 -30.91
CA VAL A 370 9.81 -27.77 -32.13
C VAL A 370 11.25 -28.27 -31.98
N GLY A 371 11.74 -29.00 -32.98
CA GLY A 371 13.05 -29.65 -32.97
C GLY A 371 13.07 -31.05 -32.38
N MET A 372 12.01 -31.50 -31.68
CA MET A 372 11.92 -32.88 -31.20
C MET A 372 11.56 -33.86 -32.32
N ARG A 373 11.92 -35.14 -32.14
CA ARG A 373 11.38 -36.20 -32.98
C ARG A 373 9.91 -36.42 -32.64
N ARG A 374 9.10 -36.70 -33.66
CA ARG A 374 7.66 -36.96 -33.53
C ARG A 374 7.32 -37.88 -32.35
N ASP A 375 7.94 -39.05 -32.29
CA ASP A 375 7.57 -40.06 -31.29
C ASP A 375 7.98 -39.64 -29.86
N ASP A 376 9.03 -38.82 -29.72
CA ASP A 376 9.44 -38.26 -28.43
C ASP A 376 8.49 -37.13 -27.99
N ALA A 377 8.03 -36.30 -28.93
CA ALA A 377 7.06 -35.24 -28.67
C ALA A 377 5.70 -35.83 -28.25
N ILE A 378 5.21 -36.86 -28.95
CA ILE A 378 3.97 -37.56 -28.60
C ILE A 378 4.07 -38.17 -27.20
N ARG A 379 5.15 -38.91 -26.90
CA ARG A 379 5.35 -39.52 -25.58
C ARG A 379 5.32 -38.48 -24.47
N LYS A 380 5.98 -37.34 -24.68
CA LYS A 380 6.02 -36.26 -23.69
C LYS A 380 4.65 -35.59 -23.51
N LEU A 381 3.86 -35.44 -24.58
CA LEU A 381 2.48 -34.95 -24.50
C LEU A 381 1.57 -35.92 -23.73
N GLU A 382 1.72 -37.22 -23.93
CA GLU A 382 1.00 -38.26 -23.19
C GLU A 382 1.39 -38.28 -21.71
N GLU A 383 2.69 -38.14 -21.39
CA GLU A 383 3.19 -37.99 -20.02
C GLU A 383 2.63 -36.74 -19.32
N MET A 384 2.39 -35.66 -20.08
CA MET A 384 1.74 -34.44 -19.61
C MET A 384 0.20 -34.56 -19.50
N GLY A 385 -0.38 -35.70 -19.89
CA GLY A 385 -1.81 -35.98 -19.76
C GLY A 385 -2.67 -35.56 -20.94
N TYR A 386 -2.09 -35.07 -22.05
CA TYR A 386 -2.82 -34.76 -23.27
C TYR A 386 -3.17 -36.04 -24.02
N LYS A 387 -4.45 -36.18 -24.41
CA LYS A 387 -4.97 -37.38 -25.07
C LYS A 387 -5.39 -37.16 -26.51
N ASN A 388 -5.58 -35.90 -26.91
CA ASN A 388 -6.07 -35.53 -28.23
C ASN A 388 -4.92 -34.98 -29.07
N ILE A 389 -4.04 -35.86 -29.57
CA ILE A 389 -2.82 -35.48 -30.31
C ILE A 389 -3.00 -35.81 -31.79
N GLU A 390 -2.94 -34.79 -32.64
CA GLU A 390 -3.02 -34.87 -34.09
C GLU A 390 -1.63 -34.64 -34.70
N VAL A 391 -1.22 -35.51 -35.64
CA VAL A 391 0.05 -35.33 -36.36
C VAL A 391 -0.24 -34.94 -37.80
N VAL A 392 0.23 -33.77 -38.19
CA VAL A 392 0.10 -33.24 -39.55
C VAL A 392 1.46 -33.40 -40.25
N GLN A 393 1.55 -34.28 -41.24
CA GLN A 393 2.78 -34.46 -42.03
C GLN A 393 2.81 -33.52 -43.22
N THR A 394 3.84 -32.68 -43.30
CA THR A 394 4.05 -31.75 -44.40
C THR A 394 5.54 -31.63 -44.72
N GLY A 395 5.89 -31.33 -45.96
CA GLY A 395 7.28 -31.13 -46.35
C GLY A 395 7.77 -29.74 -45.94
N GLU A 396 8.72 -29.67 -45.00
CA GLU A 396 9.37 -28.42 -44.59
C GLU A 396 10.85 -28.44 -44.99
N ALA A 397 11.26 -27.49 -45.82
CA ALA A 397 12.61 -27.44 -46.37
C ALA A 397 13.64 -27.09 -45.28
N GLY A 398 14.72 -27.88 -45.19
CA GLY A 398 15.78 -27.66 -44.21
C GLY A 398 15.53 -28.26 -42.83
N VAL A 399 14.36 -28.86 -42.59
CA VAL A 399 14.07 -29.62 -41.36
C VAL A 399 14.22 -31.11 -41.60
N LYS A 400 14.88 -31.80 -40.67
CA LYS A 400 15.11 -33.25 -40.76
C LYS A 400 13.76 -34.01 -40.75
N LYS A 401 13.64 -35.00 -41.63
CA LYS A 401 12.49 -35.91 -41.69
C LYS A 401 12.17 -36.51 -40.31
N GLY A 402 10.90 -36.43 -39.91
CA GLY A 402 10.38 -36.93 -38.63
C GLY A 402 10.57 -35.96 -37.45
N THR A 403 11.04 -34.74 -37.69
CA THR A 403 11.17 -33.67 -36.68
C THR A 403 9.96 -32.75 -36.71
N VAL A 404 9.47 -32.38 -35.53
CA VAL A 404 8.43 -31.36 -35.34
C VAL A 404 9.03 -30.01 -35.72
N PHE A 405 8.43 -29.30 -36.66
CA PHE A 405 8.86 -27.95 -37.05
C PHE A 405 7.88 -26.87 -36.61
N ASP A 406 6.64 -27.24 -36.31
CA ASP A 406 5.65 -26.35 -35.73
C ASP A 406 4.64 -27.11 -34.85
N GLN A 407 3.90 -26.38 -34.01
CA GLN A 407 2.86 -26.94 -33.14
C GLN A 407 1.68 -25.97 -32.98
N GLU A 408 0.53 -26.52 -32.62
CA GLU A 408 -0.61 -25.81 -32.05
C GLU A 408 -1.12 -26.58 -30.83
N PRO A 409 -1.33 -25.95 -29.66
CA PRO A 409 -1.05 -24.55 -29.33
C PRO A 409 0.44 -24.20 -29.34
N LYS A 410 0.75 -22.90 -29.48
CA LYS A 410 2.12 -22.40 -29.45
C LYS A 410 2.73 -22.54 -28.06
N GLU A 411 4.05 -22.47 -28.00
CA GLU A 411 4.76 -22.38 -26.73
C GLU A 411 4.21 -21.19 -25.91
N GLY A 412 3.88 -21.44 -24.64
CA GLY A 412 3.28 -20.41 -23.78
C GLY A 412 1.75 -20.35 -23.78
N GLU A 413 1.07 -21.04 -24.71
CA GLU A 413 -0.40 -21.07 -24.71
C GLU A 413 -0.94 -22.11 -23.70
N PHE A 414 -2.19 -21.99 -23.29
CA PHE A 414 -2.90 -23.03 -22.53
C PHE A 414 -3.98 -23.66 -23.40
N PRO A 415 -3.79 -24.89 -23.90
CA PRO A 415 -4.78 -25.56 -24.75
C PRO A 415 -6.12 -25.76 -24.04
N GLY A 416 -6.13 -25.95 -22.71
CA GLY A 416 -7.25 -26.65 -22.06
C GLY A 416 -7.18 -28.15 -22.31
N PHE A 417 -7.63 -28.97 -21.36
CA PHE A 417 -7.37 -30.42 -21.37
C PHE A 417 -8.08 -31.21 -22.49
N GLU A 418 -9.11 -30.65 -23.13
CA GLU A 418 -9.87 -31.30 -24.22
C GLU A 418 -9.49 -30.79 -25.62
N THR A 419 -8.68 -29.74 -25.71
CA THR A 419 -8.32 -29.12 -26.99
C THR A 419 -7.33 -30.00 -27.77
N PRO A 420 -7.56 -30.22 -29.08
CA PRO A 420 -6.63 -30.96 -29.91
C PRO A 420 -5.25 -30.29 -29.96
N ILE A 421 -4.21 -31.08 -29.73
CA ILE A 421 -2.81 -30.70 -29.91
C ILE A 421 -2.37 -31.13 -31.30
N LYS A 422 -1.96 -30.20 -32.16
CA LYS A 422 -1.40 -30.52 -33.48
C LYS A 422 0.11 -30.41 -33.47
N LEU A 423 0.77 -31.46 -33.95
CA LEU A 423 2.21 -31.46 -34.25
C LEU A 423 2.41 -31.47 -35.76
N TYR A 424 3.08 -30.44 -36.28
CA TYR A 424 3.46 -30.37 -37.68
C TYR A 424 4.86 -30.98 -37.86
N VAL A 425 4.94 -32.08 -38.61
CA VAL A 425 6.14 -32.92 -38.70
C VAL A 425 6.65 -32.97 -40.13
N SER A 426 7.95 -32.75 -40.30
CA SER A 426 8.61 -32.79 -41.61
C SER A 426 8.56 -34.20 -42.21
N SER A 427 7.98 -34.34 -43.41
CA SER A 427 7.72 -35.62 -44.11
C SER A 427 8.90 -36.19 -44.88
#